data_AF-A0A7R8WZ20-F1
#
_entry.id   AF-A0A7R8WZ20-F1
#
_cell.length_a   1.000
_cell.length_b   1.000
_cell.length_c   1.000
_cell.angle_alpha   90.00
_cell.angle_beta   90.00
_cell.angle_gamma   90.00
#
_symmetry.space_group_name_H-M   'P 1'
#
loop_
_entity.id
_entity.type
_entity.pdbx_description
1 polymer ?
#
loop_
_entity_poly.entity_id
_entity_poly.type
_entity_poly.pdbx_seq_one_letter_code
_entity_poly.pdbx_strand_id
1 'polypeptide(L)'
;MKSLNRHGLIAGATGTGKTKSLQVIAEQLSLQGVPSLMMDIKGDLSGLAAPGDASNKHIIERHEKLNIPYQAQPFPVELMSISGEKGVRLRATVSEFGPVLFSKILELNETQESIMSIIFKYCDDKKLPLVDLEDMRKVLQFVGETEQ
;
A
#
# COMPACT_ATOMS: atom_id res chain seq x y z
N MET A 1 17.36 -1.99 16.69
CA MET A 1 15.95 -1.94 16.25
C MET A 1 15.08 -2.98 16.99
N LYS A 2 14.85 -2.84 18.31
CA LYS A 2 13.91 -3.71 19.05
C LYS A 2 12.47 -3.16 19.09
N SER A 3 12.22 -2.00 18.50
CA SER A 3 10.93 -1.29 18.52
C SER A 3 10.11 -1.40 17.23
N LEU A 4 10.72 -1.75 16.09
CA LEU A 4 10.07 -1.79 14.76
C LEU A 4 9.39 -3.14 14.44
N ASN A 5 9.58 -4.12 15.30
CA ASN A 5 8.90 -5.41 15.30
C ASN A 5 7.57 -5.38 16.08
N ARG A 6 7.06 -4.18 16.36
CA ARG A 6 5.73 -3.93 16.92
C ARG A 6 5.03 -2.86 16.10
N HIS A 7 3.70 -2.90 16.05
CA HIS A 7 2.92 -1.84 15.43
C HIS A 7 3.09 -0.52 16.18
N GLY A 8 3.23 0.57 15.43
CA GLY A 8 3.35 1.93 15.95
C GLY A 8 2.33 2.85 15.30
N LEU A 9 1.96 3.92 16.00
CA LEU A 9 1.02 4.93 15.53
C LEU A 9 1.69 6.31 15.51
N ILE A 10 1.70 6.96 14.34
CA ILE A 10 2.10 8.36 14.20
C ILE A 10 0.83 9.20 14.06
N ALA A 11 0.41 9.83 15.16
CA ALA A 11 -0.77 10.68 15.21
C ALA A 11 -0.39 12.16 15.43
N GLY A 12 -1.24 13.07 14.98
CA GLY A 12 -1.04 14.51 15.11
C GLY A 12 -1.95 15.32 14.16
N ALA A 13 -2.11 16.62 14.42
CA ALA A 13 -2.88 17.51 13.55
C ALA A 13 -2.20 17.71 12.18
N THR A 14 -2.90 18.29 11.21
CA THR A 14 -2.29 18.65 9.92
C THR A 14 -1.14 19.63 10.14
N GLY A 15 -0.02 19.44 9.43
CA GLY A 15 1.16 20.29 9.55
C GLY A 15 2.11 19.94 10.72
N THR A 16 1.78 18.99 11.59
CA THR A 16 2.65 18.62 12.73
C THR A 16 3.79 17.66 12.36
N GLY A 17 4.12 17.52 11.08
CA GLY A 17 5.25 16.72 10.61
C GLY A 17 5.03 15.21 10.52
N LYS A 18 3.79 14.70 10.58
CA LYS A 18 3.50 13.24 10.47
C LYS A 18 4.21 12.58 9.26
N THR A 19 4.06 13.18 8.08
CA THR A 19 4.68 12.70 6.85
C THR A 19 6.20 12.80 6.90
N LYS A 20 6.74 13.88 7.47
CA LYS A 20 8.20 14.06 7.62
C LYS A 20 8.79 13.01 8.57
N SER A 21 8.10 12.69 9.66
CA SER A 21 8.49 11.62 10.58
C SER A 21 8.50 10.26 9.88
N LEU A 22 7.47 9.96 9.06
CA LEU A 22 7.40 8.71 8.31
C LEU A 22 8.52 8.61 7.26
N GLN A 23 8.83 9.70 6.55
CA GLN A 23 9.97 9.78 5.63
C GLN A 23 11.28 9.47 6.35
N VAL A 24 11.56 10.12 7.48
CA VAL A 24 12.81 9.88 8.24
C VAL A 24 12.92 8.42 8.69
N ILE A 25 11.82 7.79 9.12
CA ILE A 25 11.83 6.36 9.47
C ILE A 25 12.20 5.52 8.24
N ALA A 26 11.59 5.78 7.09
CA ALA A 26 11.87 5.05 5.85
C ALA A 26 13.31 5.25 5.36
N GLU A 27 13.84 6.47 5.43
CA GLU A 27 15.23 6.79 5.12
C GLU A 27 16.19 5.97 5.99
N GLN A 28 15.96 5.97 7.31
CA GLN A 28 16.81 5.22 8.25
C GLN A 28 16.71 3.70 8.03
N LEU A 29 15.52 3.17 7.73
CA LEU A 29 15.34 1.76 7.37
C LEU A 29 16.09 1.40 6.09
N SER A 30 16.02 2.26 5.07
CA SER A 30 16.72 2.09 3.80
C SER A 30 18.25 2.08 3.99
N LEU A 31 18.81 2.99 4.80
CA LEU A 31 20.24 3.00 5.13
C LEU A 31 20.71 1.73 5.85
N GLN A 32 19.81 1.06 6.56
CA GLN A 32 20.07 -0.21 7.24
C GLN A 32 19.77 -1.43 6.35
N GLY A 33 19.43 -1.23 5.07
CA GLY A 33 19.11 -2.30 4.12
C GLY A 33 17.77 -2.99 4.39
N VAL A 34 16.86 -2.36 5.14
CA VAL A 34 15.54 -2.94 5.45
C VAL A 34 14.51 -2.44 4.42
N PRO A 35 13.93 -3.32 3.59
CA PRO A 35 12.90 -2.93 2.64
C PRO A 35 11.64 -2.50 3.37
N SER A 36 11.01 -1.42 2.89
CA SER A 36 9.79 -0.86 3.47
C SER A 36 8.76 -0.63 2.39
N LEU A 37 7.54 -1.14 2.60
CA LEU A 37 6.39 -0.85 1.75
C LEU A 37 5.59 0.29 2.38
N MET A 38 5.32 1.34 1.62
CA MET A 38 4.58 2.52 2.07
C MET A 38 3.46 2.85 1.09
N MET A 39 2.29 3.20 1.62
CA MET A 39 1.19 3.75 0.81
C MET A 39 1.32 5.27 0.75
N ASP A 40 1.49 5.81 -0.46
CA ASP A 40 1.62 7.25 -0.67
C ASP A 40 0.35 7.85 -1.27
N ILE A 41 -0.61 8.20 -0.40
CA ILE A 41 -1.92 8.72 -0.81
C ILE A 41 -1.81 10.15 -1.37
N LYS A 42 -0.84 10.94 -0.89
CA LYS A 42 -0.72 12.37 -1.22
C LYS A 42 0.44 12.70 -2.16
N GLY A 43 1.30 11.74 -2.47
CA GLY A 43 2.50 11.94 -3.27
C GLY A 43 3.68 12.49 -2.47
N ASP A 44 3.53 12.68 -1.16
CA ASP A 44 4.56 13.28 -0.31
C ASP A 44 5.74 12.31 -0.06
N LEU A 45 5.52 10.99 -0.10
CA LEU A 45 6.57 10.00 0.19
C LEU A 45 7.44 9.69 -1.05
N SER A 46 6.87 9.81 -2.25
CA SER A 46 7.55 9.57 -3.52
C SER A 46 8.79 10.46 -3.71
N GLY A 47 8.82 11.63 -3.05
CA GLY A 47 9.96 12.54 -3.03
C GLY A 47 11.25 11.95 -2.46
N LEU A 48 11.18 10.83 -1.72
CA LEU A 48 12.37 10.10 -1.23
C LEU A 48 13.28 9.60 -2.37
N ALA A 49 12.75 9.45 -3.58
CA ALA A 49 13.52 9.02 -4.75
C ALA A 49 14.52 10.08 -5.25
N ALA A 50 14.37 11.34 -4.82
CA ALA A 50 15.21 12.45 -5.24
C ALA A 50 15.99 13.02 -4.04
N PRO A 51 17.20 13.57 -4.25
CA PRO A 51 17.87 14.31 -3.20
C PRO A 51 17.05 15.54 -2.81
N GLY A 52 17.01 15.83 -1.51
CA GLY A 52 16.43 17.08 -1.02
C GLY A 52 17.21 18.32 -1.47
N ASP A 53 16.61 19.49 -1.30
CA ASP A 53 17.30 20.76 -1.53
C ASP A 53 18.35 21.02 -0.44
N ALA A 54 19.62 20.87 -0.83
CA ALA A 54 20.77 21.11 0.04
C ALA A 54 20.91 22.58 0.48
N SER A 55 20.22 23.52 -0.16
CA SER A 55 20.25 24.95 0.17
C SER A 55 19.10 25.40 1.08
N ASN A 56 18.23 24.48 1.50
CA ASN A 56 17.10 24.80 2.34
C ASN A 56 17.53 25.27 3.74
N LYS A 57 17.42 26.58 3.98
CA LYS A 57 17.85 27.25 5.22
C LYS A 57 17.25 26.63 6.48
N HIS A 58 15.97 26.25 6.46
CA HIS A 58 15.32 25.66 7.62
C HIS A 58 15.91 24.30 8.01
N ILE A 59 16.33 23.51 7.00
CA ILE A 59 16.94 22.21 7.24
C ILE A 59 18.37 22.40 7.77
N ILE A 60 19.15 23.27 7.13
CA ILE A 60 20.53 23.58 7.53
C ILE A 60 20.56 24.11 8.98
N GLU A 61 19.80 25.16 9.29
CA GLU A 61 19.77 25.77 10.62
C GLU A 61 19.38 24.76 11.72
N ARG A 62 18.46 23.82 11.41
CA ARG A 62 18.05 22.77 12.35
C ARG A 62 19.17 21.75 12.57
N HIS A 63 19.86 21.34 11.53
CA HIS A 63 20.97 20.39 11.61
C HIS A 63 22.18 20.98 12.32
N GLU A 64 22.48 22.27 12.09
CA GLU A 64 23.49 23.03 12.83
C GLU A 64 23.18 23.08 14.33
N LYS A 65 21.92 23.41 14.70
CA LYS A 65 21.48 23.41 16.11
C LYS A 65 21.58 22.04 16.79
N LEU A 66 21.40 20.97 16.03
CA LEU A 66 21.49 19.60 16.53
C LEU A 66 22.91 19.02 16.46
N ASN A 67 23.84 19.74 15.81
CA ASN A 67 25.18 19.28 15.50
C ASN A 67 25.21 17.93 14.76
N ILE A 68 24.29 17.75 13.80
CA ILE A 68 24.16 16.55 12.96
C ILE A 68 24.46 16.96 11.52
N PRO A 69 25.37 16.28 10.79
CA PRO A 69 25.63 16.62 9.39
C PRO A 69 24.40 16.34 8.52
N TYR A 70 24.04 17.29 7.68
CA TYR A 70 23.00 17.11 6.67
C TYR A 70 23.65 16.86 5.30
N GLN A 71 23.31 15.72 4.70
CA GLN A 71 23.67 15.42 3.31
C GLN A 71 22.40 15.07 2.55
N ALA A 72 22.06 15.88 1.57
CA ALA A 72 20.97 15.57 0.65
C ALA A 72 21.38 14.41 -0.25
N GLN A 73 20.60 13.32 -0.21
CA GLN A 73 20.81 12.14 -1.04
C GLN A 73 19.47 11.52 -1.45
N PRO A 74 19.39 10.87 -2.63
CA PRO A 74 18.23 10.07 -2.99
C PRO A 74 18.25 8.71 -2.28
N PHE A 75 17.08 8.09 -2.16
CA PHE A 75 16.93 6.72 -1.67
C PHE A 75 16.42 5.80 -2.78
N PRO A 76 16.77 4.49 -2.75
CA PRO A 76 16.22 3.53 -3.69
C PRO A 76 14.72 3.39 -3.47
N VAL A 77 13.94 3.80 -4.48
CA VAL A 77 12.47 3.76 -4.46
C VAL A 77 11.98 3.13 -5.74
N GLU A 78 11.15 2.11 -5.62
CA GLU A 78 10.39 1.54 -6.73
C GLU A 78 8.93 1.96 -6.57
N LEU A 79 8.44 2.79 -7.50
CA LEU A 79 7.04 3.20 -7.50
C LEU A 79 6.18 2.07 -8.04
N MET A 80 5.23 1.65 -7.21
CA MET A 80 4.30 0.57 -7.53
C MET A 80 2.90 1.14 -7.72
N SER A 81 2.22 0.68 -8.77
CA SER A 81 0.86 1.09 -9.09
C SER A 81 -0.08 -0.09 -9.07
N ILE A 82 -1.20 0.07 -8.37
CA ILE A 82 -2.37 -0.83 -8.42
C ILE A 82 -3.31 -0.49 -9.59
N SER A 83 -3.07 0.63 -10.28
CA SER A 83 -3.91 1.13 -11.36
C SER A 83 -3.15 1.11 -12.71
N GLY A 84 -3.74 1.73 -13.73
CA GLY A 84 -3.07 1.95 -15.02
C GLY A 84 -1.97 3.01 -15.00
N GLU A 85 -1.67 3.61 -13.85
CA GLU A 85 -0.69 4.69 -13.72
C GLU A 85 0.77 4.22 -13.82
N LYS A 86 1.68 5.20 -13.91
CA LYS A 86 3.13 4.97 -14.02
C LYS A 86 3.65 4.23 -12.79
N GLY A 87 4.53 3.26 -13.01
CA GLY A 87 5.14 2.45 -11.97
C GLY A 87 5.11 0.97 -12.32
N VAL A 88 5.74 0.15 -11.48
CA VAL A 88 5.62 -1.31 -11.57
C VAL A 88 4.19 -1.70 -11.23
N ARG A 89 3.52 -2.40 -12.15
CA ARG A 89 2.17 -2.90 -11.89
C ARG A 89 2.21 -3.96 -10.81
N LEU A 90 1.54 -3.68 -9.71
CA LEU A 90 1.16 -4.69 -8.74
C LEU A 90 0.07 -5.54 -9.39
N ARG A 91 0.44 -6.77 -9.75
CA ARG A 91 -0.53 -7.77 -10.21
C ARG A 91 -1.09 -8.45 -8.98
N ALA A 92 -2.39 -8.29 -8.77
CA ALA A 92 -3.17 -9.09 -7.84
C ALA A 92 -4.43 -9.52 -8.58
N THR A 93 -4.73 -10.80 -8.58
CA THR A 93 -5.96 -11.37 -9.13
C THR A 93 -7.04 -11.45 -8.07
N VAL A 94 -8.31 -11.46 -8.46
CA VAL A 94 -9.43 -11.64 -7.51
C VAL A 94 -9.29 -12.99 -6.77
N SER A 95 -8.85 -14.04 -7.46
CA SER A 95 -8.52 -15.34 -6.86
C SER A 95 -7.47 -15.24 -5.75
N GLU A 96 -6.44 -14.41 -5.89
CA GLU A 96 -5.37 -14.26 -4.87
C GLU A 96 -5.84 -13.56 -3.59
N PHE A 97 -6.87 -12.71 -3.65
CA PHE A 97 -7.50 -12.17 -2.45
C PHE A 97 -8.25 -13.27 -1.68
N GLY A 98 -8.84 -14.22 -2.40
CA GLY A 98 -9.73 -15.22 -1.82
C GLY A 98 -11.03 -14.62 -1.27
N PRO A 99 -12.00 -15.46 -0.88
CA PRO A 99 -13.34 -14.99 -0.56
C PRO A 99 -13.37 -14.08 0.68
N VAL A 100 -12.60 -14.41 1.72
CA VAL A 100 -12.63 -13.67 3.00
C VAL A 100 -12.09 -12.25 2.86
N LEU A 101 -10.90 -12.09 2.26
CA LEU A 101 -10.32 -10.74 2.12
C LEU A 101 -11.12 -9.92 1.11
N PHE A 102 -11.59 -10.55 0.04
CA PHE A 102 -12.44 -9.89 -0.96
C PHE A 102 -13.76 -9.39 -0.36
N SER A 103 -14.45 -10.22 0.44
CA SER A 103 -15.67 -9.83 1.17
C SER A 103 -15.43 -8.69 2.14
N LYS A 104 -14.28 -8.67 2.85
CA LYS A 104 -13.91 -7.57 3.74
C LYS A 104 -13.67 -6.26 3.00
N ILE A 105 -12.98 -6.32 1.84
CA ILE A 105 -12.73 -5.15 1.00
C ILE A 105 -14.06 -4.54 0.51
N LEU A 106 -15.04 -5.38 0.20
CA LEU A 106 -16.37 -4.97 -0.27
C LEU A 106 -17.36 -4.67 0.87
N GLU A 107 -16.92 -4.75 2.13
CA GLU A 107 -17.75 -4.51 3.33
C GLU A 107 -19.06 -5.34 3.33
N LEU A 108 -18.96 -6.60 2.88
CA LEU A 108 -20.11 -7.50 2.79
C LEU A 108 -20.59 -7.92 4.18
N ASN A 109 -21.90 -8.16 4.32
CA ASN A 109 -22.45 -8.77 5.52
C ASN A 109 -22.17 -10.29 5.58
N GLU A 110 -22.44 -10.91 6.72
CA GLU A 110 -22.15 -12.35 6.97
C GLU A 110 -22.81 -13.28 5.94
N THR A 111 -24.04 -12.98 5.52
CA THR A 111 -24.75 -13.75 4.49
C THR A 111 -24.05 -13.64 3.14
N GLN A 112 -23.67 -12.42 2.74
CA GLN A 112 -22.98 -12.15 1.49
C GLN A 112 -21.56 -12.75 1.48
N GLU A 113 -20.84 -12.74 2.60
CA GLU A 113 -19.53 -13.40 2.74
C GLU A 113 -19.63 -14.93 2.59
N SER A 114 -20.68 -15.53 3.16
CA SER A 114 -20.96 -16.96 3.00
C SER A 114 -21.24 -17.32 1.54
N ILE A 115 -22.07 -16.52 0.86
CA ILE A 115 -22.35 -16.69 -0.59
C ILE A 115 -21.07 -16.51 -1.40
N MET A 116 -20.26 -15.49 -1.11
CA MET A 116 -18.99 -15.24 -1.80
C MET A 116 -18.04 -16.45 -1.66
N SER A 117 -17.97 -17.06 -0.48
CA SER A 117 -17.17 -18.26 -0.25
C SER A 117 -17.60 -19.44 -1.12
N ILE A 118 -18.91 -19.63 -1.30
CA ILE A 118 -19.45 -20.67 -2.20
C ILE A 118 -19.12 -20.37 -3.66
N ILE A 119 -19.23 -19.10 -4.08
CA ILE A 119 -18.92 -18.67 -5.45
C ILE A 119 -17.45 -18.90 -5.79
N PHE A 120 -16.53 -18.50 -4.90
CA PHE A 120 -15.10 -18.77 -5.08
C PHE A 120 -14.82 -20.27 -5.18
N LYS A 121 -15.42 -21.08 -4.30
CA LYS A 121 -15.29 -22.54 -4.33
C LYS A 121 -15.80 -23.14 -5.65
N TYR A 122 -16.94 -22.66 -6.14
CA TYR A 122 -17.50 -23.08 -7.44
C TYR A 122 -16.54 -22.74 -8.59
N CYS A 123 -15.95 -21.54 -8.59
CA CYS A 123 -14.98 -21.13 -9.61
C CYS A 123 -13.73 -22.02 -9.59
N ASP A 124 -13.20 -22.32 -8.40
CA ASP A 124 -12.04 -23.22 -8.25
C ASP A 124 -12.35 -24.63 -8.77
N ASP A 125 -13.49 -25.20 -8.39
CA ASP A 125 -13.91 -26.55 -8.80
C ASP A 125 -14.14 -26.65 -10.31
N LYS A 126 -14.64 -25.56 -10.93
CA LYS A 126 -14.87 -25.47 -12.38
C LYS A 126 -13.68 -24.94 -13.17
N LYS A 127 -12.56 -24.63 -12.51
CA LYS A 127 -11.35 -24.02 -13.11
C LYS A 127 -11.67 -22.74 -13.89
N LEU A 128 -12.52 -21.88 -13.31
CA LEU A 128 -12.84 -20.55 -13.81
C LEU A 128 -11.96 -19.53 -13.07
N PRO A 129 -10.81 -19.12 -13.63
CA PRO A 129 -9.93 -18.18 -12.95
C PRO A 129 -10.61 -16.82 -12.81
N LEU A 130 -10.55 -16.24 -11.61
CA LEU A 130 -11.05 -14.89 -11.33
C LEU A 130 -9.85 -13.93 -11.39
N VAL A 131 -9.56 -13.41 -12.57
CA VAL A 131 -8.38 -12.55 -12.78
C VAL A 131 -8.70 -11.13 -12.32
N ASP A 132 -9.89 -10.62 -12.67
CA ASP A 132 -10.29 -9.25 -12.36
C ASP A 132 -11.76 -9.14 -11.88
N LEU A 133 -12.21 -7.90 -11.67
CA LEU A 133 -13.57 -7.58 -11.23
C LEU A 133 -14.63 -7.80 -12.33
N GLU A 134 -14.23 -7.92 -13.60
CA GLU A 134 -15.14 -8.23 -14.69
C GLU A 134 -15.49 -9.72 -14.66
N ASP A 135 -14.50 -10.59 -14.42
CA ASP A 135 -14.72 -12.03 -14.22
C ASP A 135 -15.67 -12.29 -13.06
N MET A 136 -15.44 -11.66 -11.91
CA MET A 136 -16.32 -11.77 -10.74
C MET A 136 -17.75 -11.33 -11.05
N ARG A 137 -17.92 -10.22 -11.79
CA ARG A 137 -19.25 -9.75 -12.21
C ARG A 137 -19.96 -10.75 -13.12
N LYS A 138 -19.26 -11.36 -14.07
CA LYS A 138 -19.81 -12.39 -14.97
C LYS A 138 -20.27 -13.62 -14.18
N VAL A 139 -19.48 -14.06 -13.21
CA VAL A 139 -19.86 -15.21 -12.36
C VAL A 139 -21.09 -14.88 -11.51
N LEU A 140 -21.13 -13.69 -10.90
CA LEU A 140 -22.30 -13.25 -10.12
C LEU A 140 -23.56 -13.18 -10.97
N GLN A 141 -23.46 -12.68 -12.21
CA GLN A 141 -24.57 -12.67 -13.17
C GLN A 141 -25.02 -14.09 -13.50
N PHE A 142 -24.08 -14.99 -13.85
CA PHE A 142 -24.39 -16.39 -14.13
C PHE A 142 -25.12 -17.09 -12.98
N VAL A 143 -24.64 -16.93 -11.74
CA VAL A 143 -25.26 -17.53 -10.55
C VAL A 143 -26.62 -16.90 -10.25
N GLY A 144 -26.77 -15.58 -10.45
CA GLY A 144 -28.03 -14.86 -10.24
C GLY A 144 -29.08 -15.12 -11.32
N GLU A 145 -28.67 -15.44 -12.54
CA GLU A 145 -29.54 -15.77 -13.68
C GLU A 145 -30.00 -17.23 -13.71
N THR A 146 -29.54 -18.07 -12.77
CA THR A 146 -29.99 -19.46 -12.67
C THR A 146 -31.41 -19.55 -12.07
N GLU A 147 -32.38 -18.92 -12.73
CA GLU A 147 -33.79 -19.32 -12.74
C GLU A 147 -34.05 -20.03 -14.08
N GLN A 148 -33.73 -21.33 -14.14
CA GLN A 148 -34.24 -22.26 -15.16
C GLN A 148 -34.23 -23.70 -14.65
#